data_AF-A0A8D8MG11-F1
#
_entry.id   AF-A0A8D8MG11-F1
#
_cell.length_a   1.000
_cell.length_b   1.000
_cell.length_c   1.000
_cell.angle_alpha   90.00
_cell.angle_beta   90.00
_cell.angle_gamma   90.00
#
_symmetry.space_group_name_H-M   'P 1'
#
loop_
_entity.id
_entity.type
_entity.pdbx_description
1 polymer ?
#
loop_
_entity_poly.entity_id
_entity_poly.type
_entity_poly.pdbx_seq_one_letter_code
_entity_poly.pdbx_strand_id
1 'polypeptide(L)'
;MQSAEQDSRVSTVRTQQASSSGYNRQSRGAYSTQAFMSNEKPVSCPVCHKPDRHPIYTCEKFIQMSVTNRHDFASQKKLCFSCLSTSHSVKQCPSTGVCFKCGGKH
;
A
#
# COMPACT_ATOMS: atom_id res chain seq x y z
N MET A 1 42.68 -21.95 -48.55
CA MET A 1 41.39 -22.63 -48.75
C MET A 1 41.40 -23.89 -47.90
N GLN A 2 40.28 -24.15 -47.19
CA GLN A 2 39.87 -25.38 -46.48
C GLN A 2 40.65 -25.75 -45.19
N SER A 3 40.05 -25.66 -43.99
CA SER A 3 39.07 -26.58 -43.33
C SER A 3 39.76 -27.85 -42.79
N ALA A 4 39.50 -28.45 -41.61
CA ALA A 4 38.52 -28.30 -40.55
C ALA A 4 39.04 -29.03 -39.28
N GLU A 5 38.69 -28.55 -38.09
CA GLU A 5 38.99 -29.19 -36.80
C GLU A 5 37.82 -30.10 -36.38
N GLN A 6 38.15 -31.29 -35.87
CA GLN A 6 37.21 -32.38 -35.54
C GLN A 6 37.00 -32.55 -34.03
N ASP A 7 35.81 -33.06 -33.72
CA ASP A 7 35.41 -33.92 -32.59
C ASP A 7 35.12 -33.28 -31.22
N SER A 8 33.81 -33.14 -30.95
CA SER A 8 33.23 -32.85 -29.63
C SER A 8 32.60 -34.10 -29.02
N ARG A 9 33.07 -34.52 -27.85
CA ARG A 9 32.40 -35.48 -26.97
C ARG A 9 32.10 -34.88 -25.58
N VAL A 10 30.83 -34.49 -25.43
CA VAL A 10 29.87 -34.76 -24.33
C VAL A 10 30.21 -34.37 -22.87
N SER A 11 29.37 -33.43 -22.39
CA SER A 11 28.76 -33.27 -21.05
C SER A 11 29.67 -32.92 -19.85
N THR A 12 29.30 -32.00 -18.94
CA THR A 12 28.02 -31.98 -18.21
C THR A 12 27.84 -30.65 -17.46
N VAL A 13 26.57 -30.35 -17.15
CA VAL A 13 25.97 -29.51 -16.07
C VAL A 13 26.01 -27.97 -16.11
N ARG A 14 24.81 -27.45 -16.38
CA ARG A 14 24.17 -26.20 -15.94
C ARG A 14 24.80 -25.48 -14.75
N THR A 15 25.05 -24.18 -14.92
CA THR A 15 24.65 -23.15 -13.93
C THR A 15 24.11 -21.96 -14.71
N GLN A 16 22.82 -21.71 -14.54
CA GLN A 16 22.16 -20.49 -15.01
C GLN A 16 22.27 -19.48 -13.87
N GLN A 17 22.81 -18.29 -14.12
CA GLN A 17 22.18 -16.99 -13.79
C GLN A 17 23.15 -15.80 -13.90
N ALA A 18 22.55 -14.65 -14.27
CA ALA A 18 23.01 -13.27 -14.19
C ALA A 18 23.56 -12.65 -15.49
N SER A 19 22.66 -12.42 -16.46
CA SER A 19 22.89 -11.43 -17.51
C SER A 19 22.56 -10.03 -16.98
N SER A 20 23.62 -9.24 -16.81
CA SER A 20 23.63 -7.81 -16.59
C SER A 20 22.89 -7.06 -17.70
N SER A 21 21.74 -6.48 -17.37
CA SER A 21 21.10 -5.45 -18.22
C SER A 21 21.32 -4.10 -17.56
N GLY A 22 22.11 -3.26 -18.22
CA GLY A 22 22.43 -1.90 -17.76
C GLY A 22 21.19 -1.04 -17.66
N TYR A 23 20.88 -0.58 -16.45
CA TYR A 23 19.92 0.50 -16.23
C TYR A 23 20.71 1.80 -16.05
N ASN A 24 20.53 2.67 -17.02
CA ASN A 24 21.07 4.01 -17.12
C ASN A 24 20.89 4.79 -15.79
N ARG A 25 22.01 5.08 -15.09
CA ARG A 25 22.03 5.99 -13.94
C ARG A 25 22.15 7.44 -14.44
N GLN A 26 21.02 8.03 -14.80
CA GLN A 26 20.92 9.47 -14.99
C GLN A 26 20.72 10.17 -13.64
N SER A 27 21.78 10.86 -13.22
CA SER A 27 21.84 12.04 -12.36
C SER A 27 20.60 12.39 -11.52
N ARG A 28 20.71 12.23 -10.20
CA ARG A 28 19.80 12.85 -9.23
C ARG A 28 19.91 14.38 -9.34
N GLY A 29 19.03 14.98 -10.13
CA GLY A 29 18.74 16.41 -10.04
C GLY A 29 18.26 16.73 -8.63
N ALA A 30 18.77 17.82 -8.06
CA ALA A 30 18.35 18.32 -6.76
C ALA A 30 16.85 18.55 -6.79
N TYR A 31 16.10 17.69 -6.12
CA TYR A 31 14.68 17.94 -5.85
C TYR A 31 14.65 19.13 -4.90
N SER A 32 14.26 20.29 -5.40
CA SER A 32 13.90 21.41 -4.53
C SER A 32 12.65 20.97 -3.77
N THR A 33 12.80 20.56 -2.51
CA THR A 33 11.67 20.40 -1.60
C THR A 33 11.08 21.78 -1.36
N GLN A 34 10.10 22.15 -2.18
CA GLN A 34 9.24 23.29 -1.90
C GLN A 34 8.47 22.97 -0.62
N ALA A 35 8.75 23.69 0.46
CA ALA A 35 7.98 23.60 1.68
C ALA A 35 6.61 24.23 1.43
N PHE A 36 5.60 23.40 1.18
CA PHE A 36 4.22 23.85 1.20
C PHE A 36 3.89 24.26 2.63
N MET A 37 3.84 25.57 2.89
CA MET A 37 3.30 26.14 4.12
C MET A 37 1.78 25.98 4.06
N SER A 38 1.31 24.75 4.28
CA SER A 38 -0.12 24.49 4.40
C SER A 38 -0.62 25.11 5.70
N ASN A 39 -1.51 26.10 5.60
CA ASN A 39 -2.32 26.57 6.73
C ASN A 39 -3.43 25.55 7.05
N GLU A 40 -3.09 24.26 7.00
CA GLU A 40 -4.01 23.16 7.22
C GLU A 40 -4.21 22.97 8.72
N LYS A 41 -5.47 23.02 9.16
CA LYS A 41 -5.83 22.68 10.54
C LYS A 41 -5.20 21.32 10.86
N PRO A 42 -4.63 21.13 12.07
CA PRO A 42 -4.05 19.84 12.45
C PRO A 42 -5.08 18.75 12.18
N VAL A 43 -4.68 17.71 11.43
CA VAL A 43 -5.57 16.61 11.04
C VAL A 43 -6.00 15.86 12.30
N SER A 44 -7.14 16.28 12.85
CA SER A 44 -7.76 15.67 14.02
C SER A 44 -8.60 14.45 13.62
N CYS A 45 -8.73 13.49 14.53
CA CYS A 45 -9.64 12.37 14.32
C CYS A 45 -11.09 12.87 14.11
N PRO A 46 -11.81 12.43 13.06
CA PRO A 46 -13.14 12.93 12.74
C PRO A 46 -14.22 12.46 13.72
N VAL A 47 -13.92 11.49 14.59
CA VAL A 47 -14.84 10.95 15.59
C VAL A 47 -14.64 11.63 16.95
N CYS A 48 -13.40 11.67 17.43
CA CYS A 48 -13.12 12.18 18.78
C CYS A 48 -12.61 13.62 18.81
N HIS A 49 -12.32 14.21 17.64
CA HIS A 49 -11.80 15.56 17.47
C HIS A 49 -10.53 15.85 18.28
N LYS A 50 -9.82 14.79 18.72
CA LYS A 50 -8.52 14.90 19.36
C LYS A 50 -7.46 15.26 18.30
N PRO A 51 -6.44 16.05 18.65
CA PRO A 51 -5.35 16.43 17.74
C PRO A 51 -4.42 15.26 17.39
N ASP A 52 -4.51 14.16 18.13
CA ASP A 52 -3.73 12.96 17.88
C ASP A 52 -4.23 12.19 16.64
N ARG A 53 -3.30 11.77 15.79
CA ARG A 53 -3.60 11.01 14.57
C ARG A 53 -3.65 9.53 14.88
N HIS A 54 -4.83 8.94 14.71
CA HIS A 54 -4.99 7.49 14.84
C HIS A 54 -6.01 6.95 13.82
N PRO A 55 -5.91 5.66 13.46
CA PRO A 55 -6.91 5.00 12.65
C PRO A 55 -8.28 5.00 13.34
N ILE A 56 -9.36 5.14 12.57
CA ILE A 56 -10.72 5.22 13.14
C ILE A 56 -11.09 3.92 13.88
N TYR A 57 -10.59 2.77 13.43
CA TYR A 57 -10.84 1.48 14.10
C TYR A 57 -10.18 1.36 15.48
N THR A 58 -9.19 2.21 15.83
CA THR A 58 -8.59 2.27 17.17
C THR A 58 -9.16 3.40 18.03
N CYS A 59 -10.05 4.23 17.47
CA CYS A 59 -10.63 5.35 18.20
C CYS A 59 -11.60 4.84 19.27
N GLU A 60 -11.31 5.14 20.54
CA GLU A 60 -12.14 4.70 21.68
C GLU A 60 -13.60 5.17 21.57
N LYS A 61 -13.83 6.45 21.22
CA LYS A 61 -15.18 6.97 20.98
C LYS A 61 -15.90 6.20 19.86
N PHE A 62 -15.18 5.82 18.80
CA PHE A 62 -15.77 5.06 17.71
C PHE A 62 -16.15 3.64 18.15
N ILE A 63 -15.29 2.98 18.94
CA ILE A 63 -15.53 1.63 19.47
C ILE A 63 -16.73 1.61 20.43
N GLN A 64 -16.90 2.68 21.23
CA GLN A 64 -18.02 2.84 22.16
C GLN A 64 -19.36 3.17 21.49
N MET A 65 -19.37 3.62 20.23
CA MET A 65 -20.61 3.89 19.49
C MET A 65 -21.36 2.59 19.15
N SER A 66 -22.70 2.68 19.11
CA SER A 66 -23.55 1.57 18.65
C SER A 66 -23.25 1.21 17.19
N VAL A 67 -23.58 -0.02 16.79
CA VAL A 67 -23.39 -0.50 15.40
C VAL A 67 -24.08 0.44 14.40
N THR A 68 -25.33 0.85 14.68
CA THR A 68 -26.08 1.80 13.86
C THR A 68 -25.33 3.12 13.72
N ASN A 69 -24.87 3.70 14.84
CA ASN A 69 -24.15 4.97 14.81
C ASN A 69 -22.81 4.86 14.07
N ARG A 70 -22.11 3.72 14.17
CA ARG A 70 -20.86 3.48 13.42
C ARG A 70 -21.12 3.42 11.92
N HIS A 71 -22.19 2.72 11.51
CA HIS A 71 -22.58 2.62 10.11
C HIS A 71 -22.96 3.99 9.54
N ASP A 72 -23.80 4.73 10.26
CA ASP A 72 -24.23 6.07 9.84
C ASP A 72 -23.06 7.03 9.76
N PHE A 73 -22.15 6.99 10.74
CA PHE A 73 -20.95 7.81 10.72
C PHE A 73 -20.05 7.47 9.52
N ALA A 74 -19.80 6.18 9.27
CA ALA A 74 -19.00 5.74 8.13
C ALA A 74 -19.63 6.17 6.79
N SER A 75 -20.96 6.08 6.68
CA SER A 75 -21.72 6.55 5.51
C SER A 75 -21.61 8.06 5.33
N GLN A 76 -21.88 8.84 6.39
CA GLN A 76 -21.83 10.32 6.37
C GLN A 76 -20.43 10.84 6.03
N LYS A 77 -19.39 10.20 6.56
CA LYS A 77 -17.98 10.57 6.32
C LYS A 77 -17.38 9.89 5.07
N LYS A 78 -18.18 9.14 4.31
CA LYS A 78 -17.77 8.42 3.10
C LYS A 78 -16.53 7.54 3.32
N LEU A 79 -16.49 6.87 4.46
CA LEU A 79 -15.41 5.95 4.80
C LEU A 79 -15.58 4.63 4.06
N CYS A 80 -14.47 3.98 3.75
CA CYS A 80 -14.47 2.59 3.34
C CYS A 80 -15.05 1.73 4.47
N PHE A 81 -16.17 1.03 4.25
CA PHE A 81 -16.75 0.15 5.26
C PHE A 81 -15.86 -1.03 5.65
N SER A 82 -14.86 -1.40 4.83
CA SER A 82 -13.93 -2.49 5.15
C SER A 82 -12.77 -2.05 6.05
N CYS A 83 -12.12 -0.92 5.74
CA CYS A 83 -10.92 -0.47 6.48
C CYS A 83 -11.07 0.87 7.20
N LEU A 84 -12.24 1.52 7.09
CA LEU A 84 -12.57 2.82 7.67
C LEU A 84 -11.65 3.97 7.22
N SER A 85 -10.99 3.84 6.07
CA SER A 85 -10.20 4.91 5.45
C SER A 85 -11.06 5.87 4.64
N THR A 86 -10.66 7.15 4.58
CA THR A 86 -11.25 8.18 3.71
C THR A 86 -10.71 8.16 2.28
N SER A 87 -9.65 7.39 2.02
CA SER A 87 -8.91 7.47 0.74
C SER A 87 -9.61 6.74 -0.42
N HIS A 88 -10.49 5.79 -0.16
CA HIS A 88 -11.10 4.94 -1.18
C HIS A 88 -12.46 4.42 -0.75
N SER A 89 -13.24 3.92 -1.71
CA SER A 89 -14.49 3.19 -1.45
C SER A 89 -14.23 1.69 -1.25
N VAL A 90 -15.20 0.96 -0.70
CA VAL A 90 -15.10 -0.51 -0.50
C VAL A 90 -14.72 -1.25 -1.78
N LYS A 91 -15.24 -0.82 -2.94
CA LYS A 91 -14.95 -1.44 -4.25
C LYS A 91 -13.49 -1.31 -4.68
N GLN A 92 -12.80 -0.29 -4.19
CA GLN A 92 -11.39 -0.01 -4.48
C GLN A 92 -10.51 -0.27 -3.25
N CYS A 93 -11.05 -0.98 -2.25
CA CYS A 93 -10.30 -1.27 -1.05
C CYS A 93 -9.20 -2.28 -1.39
N PRO A 94 -7.92 -1.99 -1.10
CA PRO A 94 -6.84 -2.95 -1.26
C PRO A 94 -6.90 -4.09 -0.25
N SER A 95 -7.74 -3.95 0.80
CA SER A 95 -7.99 -5.02 1.75
C SER A 95 -8.77 -6.13 1.06
N THR A 96 -8.36 -7.37 1.25
CA THR A 96 -8.92 -8.56 0.57
C THR A 96 -10.35 -8.91 0.99
N GLY A 97 -11.02 -8.06 1.79
CA GLY A 97 -12.32 -8.35 2.38
C GLY A 97 -12.26 -9.50 3.39
N VAL A 98 -11.08 -9.74 3.96
CA VAL A 98 -10.84 -10.81 4.93
C VAL A 98 -10.75 -10.21 6.32
N CYS A 99 -11.52 -10.77 7.26
CA CYS A 99 -11.47 -10.37 8.65
C CYS A 99 -10.12 -10.72 9.28
N PHE A 100 -9.40 -9.73 9.81
CA PHE A 100 -8.13 -9.97 10.51
C PHE A 100 -8.28 -10.82 11.78
N LYS A 101 -9.48 -10.92 12.36
CA LYS A 101 -9.73 -11.74 13.55
C LYS A 101 -9.97 -13.22 13.22
N CYS A 102 -10.65 -13.55 12.13
CA CYS A 102 -11.07 -14.92 11.84
C CYS A 102 -10.67 -15.45 10.46
N GLY A 103 -10.09 -14.64 9.58
CA GLY A 103 -9.71 -15.05 8.23
C GLY A 103 -10.89 -15.29 7.28
N GLY A 104 -12.13 -15.02 7.70
CA GLY A 104 -13.34 -15.18 6.88
C GLY A 104 -13.70 -13.95 6.05
N LYS A 105 -14.60 -14.13 5.08
CA LYS A 105 -15.20 -13.05 4.29
C LYS A 105 -16.55 -12.66 4.92
N HIS A 106 -16.65 -11.48 5.53
CA HIS A 106 -17.89 -10.95 6.10
C HIS A 106 -17.89 -9.42 6.15
#